data_AF-A0A368FZ58-F1
#
_entry.id   AF-A0A368FZ58-F1
#
_cell.length_a   1.000
_cell.length_b   1.000
_cell.length_c   1.000
_cell.angle_alpha   90.00
_cell.angle_beta   90.00
_cell.angle_gamma   90.00
#
_symmetry.space_group_name_H-M   'P 1'
#
loop_
_entity.id
_entity.type
_entity.pdbx_description
1 polymer ?
#
loop_
_entity_poly.entity_id
_entity_poly.type
_entity_poly.pdbx_seq_one_letter_code
_entity_poly.pdbx_strand_id
1 'polypeptide(L)'
;MSGAGPARLAAQIEEIAADKRLQADMEILPSNYTFEIPKTIWKIRSTGSKQVALQFPEGLIMYSCLIADILEKYTDCTTVIMGDVTYGACCVDDYTAKSLGCDLLVHYGHSCLVPIQNTEGIALLYIFVSININISHFVDCIRDNFTPPCKIGLVSTIQFVSSLQAVRTSLENSGLEIILPQCKPLSPGEILGCTSPQLGDSCDVVVYLGDGRFHLESLMIHNPSVKAYQYDPYSRKFTREHYDFNVLMRNRKGAVDIARKCTTFGIIQGTLGRQGNIKIVEELERRLEAKNKKFFRVLLSEIFPDKLAKFEEVDCWVQVACPRLSIDWGVEFPKPLLSPFELAVALDEVGSSIFGLMPLFDSLIV
;
A
#
# COMPACT_ATOMS: atom_id res chain seq x y z
N MET A 1 -20.13 -28.35 7.96
CA MET A 1 -20.06 -28.75 6.54
C MET A 1 -18.60 -28.69 6.12
N SER A 2 -18.05 -29.84 5.73
CA SER A 2 -16.63 -30.11 5.49
C SER A 2 -16.05 -29.23 4.40
N GLY A 3 -15.00 -28.47 4.72
CA GLY A 3 -14.27 -27.63 3.78
C GLY A 3 -13.77 -28.42 2.58
N ALA A 4 -14.13 -27.99 1.38
CA ALA A 4 -13.50 -28.46 0.16
C ALA A 4 -12.00 -28.12 0.24
N GLY A 5 -11.13 -29.13 0.09
CA GLY A 5 -9.67 -28.93 0.16
C GLY A 5 -9.12 -28.06 -0.98
N PRO A 6 -7.87 -27.56 -0.86
CA PRO A 6 -7.24 -26.66 -1.84
C PRO A 6 -7.19 -27.23 -3.27
N ALA A 7 -7.00 -28.54 -3.41
CA ALA A 7 -6.96 -29.21 -4.72
C ALA A 7 -8.33 -29.20 -5.44
N ARG A 8 -9.43 -29.29 -4.67
CA ARG A 8 -10.79 -29.25 -5.23
C ARG A 8 -11.15 -27.83 -5.68
N LEU A 9 -10.66 -26.81 -4.96
CA LEU A 9 -10.79 -25.41 -5.35
C LEU A 9 -10.06 -25.13 -6.67
N ALA A 10 -8.79 -25.53 -6.77
CA ALA A 10 -7.98 -25.33 -7.96
C ALA A 10 -8.64 -25.95 -9.21
N ALA A 11 -9.11 -27.20 -9.10
CA ALA A 11 -9.80 -27.88 -10.19
C ALA A 11 -11.06 -27.15 -10.67
N GLN A 12 -11.85 -26.56 -9.76
CA GLN A 12 -13.05 -25.79 -10.15
C GLN A 12 -12.70 -24.47 -10.85
N ILE A 13 -11.63 -23.80 -10.42
CA ILE A 13 -11.16 -22.58 -11.09
C ILE A 13 -10.60 -22.92 -12.47
N GLU A 14 -9.85 -24.02 -12.59
CA GLU A 14 -9.34 -24.53 -13.86
C GLU A 14 -10.46 -24.90 -14.84
N GLU A 15 -11.53 -25.54 -14.34
CA GLU A 15 -12.71 -25.84 -15.14
C GLU A 15 -13.35 -24.58 -15.73
N ILE A 16 -13.48 -23.51 -14.93
CA ILE A 16 -13.97 -22.21 -15.41
C ILE A 16 -12.99 -21.60 -16.40
N ALA A 17 -11.68 -21.67 -16.12
CA ALA A 17 -10.63 -21.13 -16.98
C ALA A 17 -10.52 -21.86 -18.33
N ALA A 18 -11.02 -23.09 -18.43
CA ALA A 18 -11.06 -23.88 -19.66
C ALA A 18 -12.23 -23.52 -20.61
N ASP A 19 -13.15 -22.65 -20.20
CA ASP A 19 -14.24 -22.17 -21.07
C ASP A 19 -13.67 -21.31 -22.21
N LYS A 20 -13.75 -21.83 -23.44
CA LYS A 20 -13.25 -21.16 -24.65
C LYS A 20 -13.91 -19.82 -24.93
N ARG A 21 -15.17 -19.63 -24.54
CA ARG A 21 -15.86 -18.34 -24.71
C ARG A 21 -15.30 -17.31 -23.74
N LEU A 22 -15.08 -17.72 -22.49
CA LEU A 22 -14.48 -16.85 -21.47
C LEU A 22 -13.05 -16.45 -21.87
N GLN A 23 -12.27 -17.41 -22.37
CA GLN A 23 -10.93 -17.13 -22.88
C GLN A 23 -10.94 -16.05 -23.97
N ALA A 24 -11.83 -16.18 -24.97
CA ALA A 24 -11.96 -15.21 -26.05
C ALA A 24 -12.38 -13.82 -25.54
N ASP A 25 -13.34 -13.74 -24.60
CA ASP A 25 -13.74 -12.46 -24.02
C ASP A 25 -12.62 -11.81 -23.20
N MET A 26 -11.78 -12.62 -22.54
CA MET A 26 -10.64 -12.12 -21.76
C MET A 26 -9.48 -11.61 -22.61
N GLU A 27 -9.42 -11.91 -23.92
CA GLU A 27 -8.36 -11.42 -24.83
C GLU A 27 -8.35 -9.89 -24.97
N ILE A 28 -9.46 -9.22 -24.63
CA ILE A 28 -9.54 -7.75 -24.60
C ILE A 28 -8.75 -7.14 -23.44
N LEU A 29 -8.51 -7.89 -22.37
CA LEU A 29 -7.72 -7.46 -21.22
C LEU A 29 -6.22 -7.56 -21.55
N PRO A 30 -5.38 -6.68 -20.98
CA PRO A 30 -3.96 -6.69 -21.28
C PRO A 30 -3.31 -8.01 -20.83
N SER A 31 -2.67 -8.70 -21.77
CA SER A 31 -2.12 -10.06 -21.58
C SER A 31 -0.98 -10.15 -20.56
N ASN A 32 -0.34 -9.02 -20.23
CA ASN A 32 0.70 -8.96 -19.22
C ASN A 32 0.17 -8.76 -17.80
N TYR A 33 -1.14 -8.59 -17.59
CA TYR A 33 -1.77 -8.45 -16.27
C TYR A 33 -2.65 -9.67 -15.97
N THR A 34 -2.57 -10.18 -14.75
CA THR A 34 -3.36 -11.35 -14.32
C THR A 34 -4.53 -10.94 -13.44
N PHE A 35 -5.70 -10.67 -14.05
CA PHE A 35 -6.92 -10.27 -13.33
C PHE A 35 -7.66 -11.42 -12.63
N GLU A 36 -7.21 -12.67 -12.80
CA GLU A 36 -7.80 -13.87 -12.17
C GLU A 36 -9.35 -13.94 -12.30
N ILE A 37 -9.88 -13.58 -13.48
CA ILE A 37 -11.33 -13.57 -13.75
C ILE A 37 -12.00 -14.93 -13.41
N PRO A 38 -11.43 -16.10 -13.76
CA PRO A 38 -12.00 -17.39 -13.37
C PRO A 38 -12.16 -17.57 -11.86
N LYS A 39 -11.21 -17.08 -11.05
CA LYS A 39 -11.29 -17.13 -9.59
C LYS A 39 -12.39 -16.21 -9.06
N THR A 40 -12.57 -15.04 -9.68
CA THR A 40 -13.64 -14.12 -9.33
C THR A 40 -15.01 -14.72 -9.63
N ILE A 41 -15.20 -15.31 -10.83
CA ILE A 41 -16.41 -16.06 -11.19
C ILE A 41 -16.69 -17.19 -10.19
N TRP A 42 -15.66 -17.99 -9.87
CA TRP A 42 -15.77 -19.05 -8.86
C TRP A 42 -16.23 -18.50 -7.51
N LYS A 43 -15.67 -17.38 -7.06
CA LYS A 43 -16.00 -16.78 -5.77
C LYS A 43 -17.45 -16.29 -5.75
N ILE A 44 -17.91 -15.62 -6.81
CA ILE A 44 -19.29 -15.16 -6.96
C ILE A 44 -20.25 -16.37 -6.86
N ARG A 45 -19.99 -17.43 -7.65
CA ARG A 45 -20.83 -18.63 -7.67
C ARG A 45 -20.83 -19.38 -6.34
N SER A 46 -19.68 -19.54 -5.71
CA SER A 46 -19.54 -20.29 -4.45
C SER A 46 -20.14 -19.58 -3.24
N THR A 47 -20.20 -18.25 -3.27
CA THR A 47 -20.85 -17.44 -2.22
C THR A 47 -22.32 -17.16 -2.52
N GLY A 48 -22.79 -17.43 -3.74
CA GLY A 48 -24.14 -17.07 -4.18
C GLY A 48 -24.37 -15.56 -4.27
N SER A 49 -23.28 -14.78 -4.39
CA SER A 49 -23.34 -13.31 -4.39
C SER A 49 -24.17 -12.80 -5.58
N LYS A 50 -25.09 -11.87 -5.31
CA LYS A 50 -25.96 -11.24 -6.30
C LYS A 50 -25.56 -9.80 -6.59
N GLN A 51 -25.05 -9.08 -5.60
CA GLN A 51 -24.50 -7.74 -5.77
C GLN A 51 -23.00 -7.75 -5.47
N VAL A 52 -22.17 -7.38 -6.44
CA VAL A 52 -20.71 -7.48 -6.35
C VAL A 52 -20.05 -6.11 -6.53
N ALA A 53 -19.43 -5.59 -5.49
CA ALA A 53 -18.63 -4.38 -5.57
C ALA A 53 -17.25 -4.69 -6.19
N LEU A 54 -16.82 -3.87 -7.14
CA LEU A 54 -15.50 -3.96 -7.77
C LEU A 54 -14.71 -2.70 -7.40
N GLN A 55 -13.59 -2.88 -6.69
CA GLN A 55 -12.71 -1.78 -6.28
C GLN A 55 -11.35 -1.91 -6.95
N PHE A 56 -10.91 -0.84 -7.61
CA PHE A 56 -9.68 -0.79 -8.38
C PHE A 56 -8.82 0.40 -7.97
N PRO A 57 -7.48 0.27 -7.98
CA PRO A 57 -6.59 1.43 -8.01
C PRO A 57 -6.75 2.18 -9.33
N GLU A 58 -6.29 3.44 -9.35
CA GLU A 58 -6.45 4.37 -10.46
C GLU A 58 -5.87 3.81 -11.77
N GLY A 59 -4.75 3.10 -11.69
CA GLY A 59 -4.10 2.49 -12.87
C GLY A 59 -4.87 1.29 -13.47
N LEU A 60 -5.87 0.75 -12.78
CA LEU A 60 -6.64 -0.42 -13.23
C LEU A 60 -8.13 -0.12 -13.44
N ILE A 61 -8.64 1.02 -12.97
CA ILE A 61 -10.07 1.36 -13.08
C ILE A 61 -10.54 1.46 -14.53
N MET A 62 -9.64 1.74 -15.48
CA MET A 62 -9.95 1.74 -16.92
C MET A 62 -10.43 0.39 -17.45
N TYR A 63 -10.14 -0.72 -16.75
CA TYR A 63 -10.61 -2.07 -17.11
C TYR A 63 -11.91 -2.46 -16.40
N SER A 64 -12.43 -1.61 -15.50
CA SER A 64 -13.55 -1.93 -14.62
C SER A 64 -14.83 -2.32 -15.38
N CYS A 65 -15.23 -1.54 -16.38
CA CYS A 65 -16.43 -1.84 -17.18
C CYS A 65 -16.30 -3.16 -17.95
N LEU A 66 -15.13 -3.43 -18.54
CA LEU A 66 -14.89 -4.69 -19.25
C LEU A 66 -14.95 -5.90 -18.31
N ILE A 67 -14.33 -5.77 -17.13
CA ILE A 67 -14.37 -6.81 -16.11
C ILE A 67 -15.82 -7.00 -15.61
N ALA A 68 -16.55 -5.92 -15.36
CA ALA A 68 -17.97 -5.97 -14.98
C ALA A 68 -18.80 -6.74 -16.02
N ASP A 69 -18.72 -6.37 -17.31
CA ASP A 69 -19.44 -7.03 -18.40
C ASP A 69 -19.13 -8.53 -18.45
N ILE A 70 -17.86 -8.92 -18.30
CA ILE A 70 -17.47 -10.33 -18.28
C ILE A 70 -18.08 -11.02 -17.04
N LEU A 71 -17.98 -10.45 -15.85
CA LEU A 71 -18.51 -11.08 -14.64
C LEU A 71 -20.04 -11.25 -14.71
N GLU A 72 -20.77 -10.25 -15.18
CA GLU A 72 -22.23 -10.30 -15.35
C GLU A 72 -22.66 -11.26 -16.47
N LYS A 73 -21.84 -11.43 -17.52
CA LYS A 73 -22.11 -12.41 -18.59
C LYS A 73 -21.98 -13.86 -18.12
N TYR A 74 -21.03 -14.13 -17.23
CA TYR A 74 -20.70 -15.50 -16.78
C TYR A 74 -21.27 -15.86 -15.40
N THR A 75 -22.01 -14.96 -14.76
CA THR A 75 -22.64 -15.18 -13.46
C THR A 75 -24.02 -14.51 -13.41
N ASP A 76 -24.82 -14.82 -12.39
CA ASP A 76 -26.12 -14.16 -12.18
C ASP A 76 -25.99 -12.97 -11.21
N CYS A 77 -24.84 -12.29 -11.17
CA CYS A 77 -24.65 -11.11 -10.34
C CYS A 77 -24.90 -9.83 -11.12
N THR A 78 -25.13 -8.75 -10.39
CA THR A 78 -25.00 -7.37 -10.84
C THR A 78 -23.79 -6.76 -10.15
N THR A 79 -23.03 -5.95 -10.88
CA THR A 79 -21.81 -5.34 -10.40
C THR A 79 -22.00 -3.87 -10.05
N VAL A 80 -21.21 -3.39 -9.09
CA VAL A 80 -21.11 -1.98 -8.72
C VAL A 80 -19.65 -1.60 -8.76
N ILE A 81 -19.27 -0.70 -9.66
CA ILE A 81 -17.91 -0.18 -9.74
C ILE A 81 -17.73 0.91 -8.68
N MET A 82 -16.79 0.70 -7.76
CA MET A 82 -16.43 1.67 -6.73
C MET A 82 -15.55 2.75 -7.38
N GLY A 83 -16.10 3.96 -7.54
CA GLY A 83 -15.44 5.05 -8.26
C GLY A 83 -14.51 5.93 -7.42
N ASP A 84 -14.47 5.72 -6.10
CA ASP A 84 -13.58 6.47 -5.21
C ASP A 84 -12.13 5.98 -5.27
N VAL A 85 -11.22 6.86 -4.87
CA VAL A 85 -9.78 6.64 -4.90
C VAL A 85 -9.36 5.41 -4.08
N THR A 86 -8.43 4.60 -4.60
CA THR A 86 -7.92 3.41 -3.91
C THR A 86 -6.39 3.37 -4.00
N TYR A 87 -5.73 4.05 -3.06
CA TYR A 87 -4.26 4.18 -3.04
C TYR A 87 -3.49 2.90 -2.68
N GLY A 88 -4.13 1.92 -2.02
CA GLY A 88 -3.40 0.80 -1.47
C GLY A 88 -4.25 -0.23 -0.73
N ALA A 89 -3.58 -1.26 -0.22
CA ALA A 89 -4.17 -2.37 0.56
C ALA A 89 -4.92 -1.93 1.82
N CYS A 90 -4.69 -0.71 2.32
CA CYS A 90 -5.38 -0.14 3.47
C CYS A 90 -6.73 0.50 3.12
N CYS A 91 -7.01 0.71 1.83
CA CYS A 91 -8.18 1.44 1.34
C CYS A 91 -9.37 0.52 1.02
N VAL A 92 -9.42 -0.68 1.60
CA VAL A 92 -10.54 -1.61 1.39
C VAL A 92 -11.83 -0.95 1.86
N ASP A 93 -12.74 -0.70 0.92
CA ASP A 93 -13.99 0.03 1.18
C ASP A 93 -15.19 -0.92 1.34
N ASP A 94 -15.08 -1.79 2.34
CA ASP A 94 -16.13 -2.76 2.65
C ASP A 94 -17.34 -2.12 3.34
N TYR A 95 -17.16 -0.97 4.00
CA TYR A 95 -18.26 -0.23 4.62
C TYR A 95 -19.24 0.34 3.59
N THR A 96 -18.74 1.00 2.55
CA THR A 96 -19.58 1.53 1.47
C THR A 96 -20.21 0.40 0.67
N ALA A 97 -19.43 -0.61 0.30
CA ALA A 97 -19.94 -1.78 -0.43
C ALA A 97 -21.10 -2.46 0.32
N LYS A 98 -20.95 -2.67 1.62
CA LYS A 98 -22.01 -3.22 2.48
C LYS A 98 -23.23 -2.31 2.55
N SER A 99 -23.02 -0.99 2.67
CA SER A 99 -24.12 -0.02 2.74
C SER A 99 -24.93 0.06 1.44
N LEU A 100 -24.30 -0.27 0.30
CA LEU A 100 -24.95 -0.41 -1.01
C LEU A 100 -25.66 -1.77 -1.20
N GLY A 101 -25.58 -2.67 -0.21
CA GLY A 101 -26.18 -3.99 -0.27
C GLY A 101 -25.39 -5.01 -1.09
N CYS A 102 -24.08 -4.79 -1.28
CA CYS A 102 -23.22 -5.78 -1.93
C CYS A 102 -22.91 -6.96 -1.01
N ASP A 103 -22.92 -8.17 -1.58
CA ASP A 103 -22.61 -9.43 -0.90
C ASP A 103 -21.12 -9.76 -0.93
N LEU A 104 -20.42 -9.24 -1.95
CA LEU A 104 -19.00 -9.48 -2.21
C LEU A 104 -18.32 -8.18 -2.65
N LEU A 105 -17.17 -7.88 -2.06
CA LEU A 105 -16.21 -6.90 -2.54
C LEU A 105 -15.02 -7.63 -3.20
N VAL A 106 -14.72 -7.29 -4.44
CA VAL A 106 -13.49 -7.71 -5.13
C VAL A 106 -12.54 -6.53 -5.18
N HIS A 107 -11.42 -6.65 -4.44
CA HIS A 107 -10.39 -5.63 -4.32
C HIS A 107 -9.19 -6.01 -5.19
N TYR A 108 -8.93 -5.21 -6.23
CA TYR A 108 -7.87 -5.46 -7.21
C TYR A 108 -6.58 -4.72 -6.85
N GLY A 109 -5.44 -5.29 -7.26
CA GLY A 109 -4.14 -4.63 -7.33
C GLY A 109 -3.33 -4.60 -6.03
N HIS A 110 -3.88 -5.03 -4.89
CA HIS A 110 -3.20 -4.91 -3.60
C HIS A 110 -3.19 -6.21 -2.80
N SER A 111 -2.20 -6.36 -1.92
CA SER A 111 -2.08 -7.48 -0.99
C SER A 111 -3.15 -7.46 0.09
N CYS A 112 -3.37 -8.60 0.74
CA CYS A 112 -4.38 -8.80 1.79
C CYS A 112 -3.97 -8.16 3.13
N LEU A 113 -3.71 -6.85 3.18
CA LEU A 113 -3.31 -6.19 4.42
C LEU A 113 -4.45 -6.17 5.44
N VAL A 114 -5.68 -5.92 5.00
CA VAL A 114 -6.88 -6.03 5.85
C VAL A 114 -7.34 -7.49 5.88
N PRO A 115 -7.35 -8.15 7.05
CA PRO A 115 -7.80 -9.53 7.17
C PRO A 115 -9.26 -9.67 6.71
N ILE A 116 -9.55 -10.68 5.90
CA ILE A 116 -10.91 -10.96 5.40
C ILE A 116 -11.88 -11.25 6.55
N GLN A 117 -11.39 -11.72 7.70
CA GLN A 117 -12.23 -11.94 8.88
C GLN A 117 -12.75 -10.64 9.50
N ASN A 118 -12.12 -9.49 9.19
CA ASN A 118 -12.49 -8.19 9.73
C ASN A 118 -13.57 -7.47 8.90
N THR A 119 -14.02 -8.05 7.78
CA THR A 119 -15.09 -7.49 6.93
C THR A 119 -16.43 -8.17 7.25
N GLU A 120 -17.00 -7.82 8.41
CA GLU A 120 -18.24 -8.45 8.87
C GLU A 120 -19.46 -8.08 8.00
N GLY A 121 -20.14 -9.10 7.50
CA GLY A 121 -21.39 -8.93 6.73
C GLY A 121 -21.18 -8.69 5.24
N ILE A 122 -19.95 -8.82 4.73
CA ILE A 122 -19.65 -8.83 3.29
C ILE A 122 -18.48 -9.77 3.01
N ALA A 123 -18.55 -10.57 1.94
CA ALA A 123 -17.42 -11.37 1.51
C ALA A 123 -16.35 -10.49 0.87
N LEU A 124 -15.07 -10.81 1.07
CA LEU A 124 -13.95 -10.11 0.42
C LEU A 124 -13.12 -11.08 -0.42
N LEU A 125 -12.75 -10.64 -1.62
CA LEU A 125 -11.81 -11.30 -2.52
C LEU A 125 -10.72 -10.32 -2.94
N TYR A 126 -9.46 -10.69 -2.67
CA TYR A 126 -8.32 -9.96 -3.21
C TYR A 126 -7.83 -10.60 -4.51
N ILE A 127 -7.61 -9.75 -5.51
CA ILE A 127 -6.90 -10.09 -6.75
C ILE A 127 -5.65 -9.21 -6.82
N PHE A 128 -4.47 -9.80 -6.72
CA PHE A 128 -3.22 -9.04 -6.63
C PHE A 128 -2.80 -8.37 -7.94
N VAL A 129 -3.25 -8.92 -9.07
CA VAL A 129 -2.88 -8.48 -10.42
C VAL A 129 -1.38 -8.54 -10.64
N SER A 130 -0.86 -9.76 -10.83
CA SER A 130 0.56 -9.94 -11.16
C SER A 130 0.84 -9.42 -12.57
N ILE A 131 1.98 -8.72 -12.71
CA ILE A 131 2.43 -8.13 -13.96
C ILE A 131 3.66 -8.88 -14.47
N ASN A 132 3.58 -9.37 -15.71
CA ASN A 132 4.68 -10.07 -16.37
C ASN A 132 5.68 -9.08 -16.95
N ILE A 133 6.97 -9.34 -16.72
CA ILE A 133 8.08 -8.50 -17.20
C ILE A 133 9.14 -9.35 -17.91
N ASN A 134 10.07 -8.67 -18.59
CA ASN A 134 11.26 -9.33 -19.13
C ASN A 134 12.27 -9.62 -18.01
N ILE A 135 12.21 -10.85 -17.46
CA ILE A 135 13.08 -11.30 -16.37
C ILE A 135 14.55 -11.37 -16.79
N SER A 136 14.85 -11.83 -18.01
CA SER A 136 16.24 -11.99 -18.46
C SER A 136 16.96 -10.65 -18.50
N HIS A 137 16.30 -9.61 -19.03
CA HIS A 137 16.88 -8.26 -19.06
C HIS A 137 17.18 -7.72 -17.65
N PHE A 138 16.27 -7.96 -16.69
CA PHE A 138 16.49 -7.52 -15.30
C PHE A 138 17.67 -8.28 -14.65
N VAL A 139 17.77 -9.59 -14.90
CA VAL A 139 18.90 -10.42 -14.46
C VAL A 139 20.22 -9.93 -15.05
N ASP A 140 20.24 -9.61 -16.34
CA ASP A 140 21.43 -9.08 -17.02
C ASP A 140 21.85 -7.73 -16.44
N CYS A 141 20.89 -6.83 -16.19
CA CYS A 141 21.15 -5.55 -15.51
C CYS A 141 21.79 -5.75 -14.12
N ILE A 142 21.32 -6.72 -13.33
CA ILE A 142 21.92 -7.01 -12.02
C ILE A 142 23.37 -7.51 -12.19
N ARG A 143 23.62 -8.43 -13.13
CA ARG A 143 24.97 -8.97 -13.38
C ARG A 143 25.96 -7.92 -13.88
N ASP A 144 25.50 -7.01 -14.73
CA ASP A 144 26.34 -5.97 -15.32
C ASP A 144 26.70 -4.86 -14.31
N ASN A 145 25.89 -4.66 -13.26
CA ASN A 145 26.08 -3.59 -12.28
C ASN A 145 26.71 -4.04 -10.95
N PHE A 146 26.71 -5.35 -10.64
CA PHE A 146 27.22 -5.86 -9.36
C PHE A 146 28.18 -7.04 -9.53
N THR A 147 29.32 -6.97 -8.86
CA THR A 147 30.35 -8.01 -8.87
C THR A 147 30.38 -8.78 -7.54
N PRO A 148 30.41 -10.13 -7.57
CA PRO A 148 30.57 -10.93 -6.35
C PRO A 148 31.88 -10.68 -5.58
N PRO A 149 31.90 -10.85 -4.24
CA PRO A 149 30.74 -11.09 -3.37
C PRO A 149 29.96 -9.80 -3.13
N CYS A 150 28.62 -9.86 -3.26
CA CYS A 150 27.73 -8.73 -2.98
C CYS A 150 26.37 -9.24 -2.51
N LYS A 151 25.85 -8.66 -1.42
CA LYS A 151 24.52 -8.94 -0.86
C LYS A 151 23.50 -7.95 -1.40
N ILE A 152 22.56 -8.47 -2.19
CA ILE A 152 21.55 -7.68 -2.86
C ILE A 152 20.19 -8.01 -2.25
N GLY A 153 19.59 -7.02 -1.58
CA GLY A 153 18.17 -7.08 -1.25
C GLY A 153 17.34 -6.80 -2.50
N LEU A 154 16.47 -7.72 -2.92
CA LEU A 154 15.48 -7.43 -3.95
C LEU A 154 14.13 -7.14 -3.30
N VAL A 155 13.53 -6.02 -3.69
CA VAL A 155 12.23 -5.57 -3.19
C VAL A 155 11.34 -5.09 -4.34
N SER A 156 10.03 -5.09 -4.12
CA SER A 156 9.04 -4.63 -5.09
C SER A 156 7.67 -4.45 -4.41
N THR A 157 6.68 -4.05 -5.17
CA THR A 157 5.26 -4.10 -4.81
C THR A 157 4.67 -5.48 -5.14
N ILE A 158 3.46 -5.76 -4.65
CA ILE A 158 2.81 -7.07 -4.79
C ILE A 158 2.72 -7.57 -6.24
N GLN A 159 2.60 -6.65 -7.21
CA GLN A 159 2.41 -7.00 -8.62
C GLN A 159 3.62 -7.74 -9.23
N PHE A 160 4.83 -7.56 -8.68
CA PHE A 160 6.05 -8.18 -9.21
C PHE A 160 6.75 -9.15 -8.24
N VAL A 161 6.13 -9.52 -7.10
CA VAL A 161 6.74 -10.46 -6.14
C VAL A 161 7.07 -11.81 -6.78
N SER A 162 6.23 -12.31 -7.69
CA SER A 162 6.51 -13.52 -8.48
C SER A 162 7.78 -13.39 -9.33
N SER A 163 8.00 -12.20 -9.92
CA SER A 163 9.18 -11.88 -10.72
C SER A 163 10.44 -11.84 -9.85
N LEU A 164 10.36 -11.33 -8.62
CA LEU A 164 11.49 -11.37 -7.68
C LEU A 164 11.97 -12.79 -7.36
N GLN A 165 11.03 -13.72 -7.16
CA GLN A 165 11.38 -15.13 -6.93
C GLN A 165 12.08 -15.73 -8.15
N ALA A 166 11.57 -15.48 -9.36
CA ALA A 166 12.19 -15.98 -10.59
C ALA A 166 13.61 -15.41 -10.82
N VAL A 167 13.81 -14.13 -10.52
CA VAL A 167 15.12 -13.47 -10.60
C VAL A 167 16.09 -14.06 -9.59
N ARG A 168 15.65 -14.27 -8.33
CA ARG A 168 16.46 -14.92 -7.29
C ARG A 168 16.95 -16.28 -7.75
N THR A 169 16.06 -17.16 -8.23
CA THR A 169 16.43 -18.48 -8.75
C THR A 169 17.40 -18.39 -9.93
N SER A 170 17.20 -17.42 -10.84
CA SER A 170 18.08 -17.21 -12.00
C SER A 170 19.50 -16.74 -11.63
N LEU A 171 19.69 -16.22 -10.42
CA LEU A 171 20.95 -15.67 -9.92
C LEU A 171 21.68 -16.58 -8.91
N GLU A 172 21.13 -17.74 -8.53
CA GLU A 172 21.72 -18.63 -7.52
C GLU A 172 23.18 -19.03 -7.81
N ASN A 173 23.52 -19.24 -9.09
CA ASN A 173 24.87 -19.63 -9.53
C ASN A 173 25.78 -18.46 -9.91
N SER A 174 25.37 -17.21 -9.67
CA SER A 174 26.14 -16.02 -10.05
C SER A 174 27.22 -15.63 -9.04
N GLY A 175 27.20 -16.20 -7.83
CA GLY A 175 28.04 -15.77 -6.70
C GLY A 175 27.51 -14.54 -5.97
N LEU A 176 26.41 -13.93 -6.42
CA LEU A 176 25.68 -12.88 -5.71
C LEU A 176 24.79 -13.51 -4.63
N GLU A 177 24.71 -12.87 -3.47
CA GLU A 177 23.80 -13.29 -2.39
C GLU A 177 22.49 -12.50 -2.52
N ILE A 178 21.44 -13.16 -3.02
CA ILE A 178 20.13 -12.54 -3.23
C ILE A 178 19.23 -12.77 -2.02
N ILE A 179 18.82 -11.68 -1.39
CA ILE A 179 17.96 -11.65 -0.21
C ILE A 179 16.62 -11.05 -0.61
N LEU A 180 15.51 -11.58 -0.07
CA LEU A 180 14.17 -11.01 -0.21
C LEU A 180 13.71 -10.55 1.18
N PRO A 181 14.07 -9.31 1.59
CA PRO A 181 13.67 -8.77 2.89
C PRO A 181 12.16 -8.80 3.07
N GLN A 182 11.69 -9.06 4.29
CA GLN A 182 10.26 -9.23 4.57
C GLN A 182 9.86 -8.47 5.83
N CYS A 183 8.77 -7.71 5.74
CA CYS A 183 8.04 -7.20 6.89
C CYS A 183 6.67 -7.90 6.93
N LYS A 184 6.42 -8.74 7.94
CA LYS A 184 5.14 -9.46 8.03
C LYS A 184 4.00 -8.47 8.30
N PRO A 185 2.81 -8.66 7.71
CA PRO A 185 2.34 -9.86 7.00
C PRO A 185 2.66 -9.89 5.49
N LEU A 186 3.41 -8.92 4.95
CA LEU A 186 3.73 -8.84 3.53
C LEU A 186 4.56 -10.03 3.05
N SER A 187 4.50 -10.31 1.75
CA SER A 187 5.26 -11.39 1.11
C SER A 187 6.77 -11.09 1.10
N PRO A 188 7.66 -12.10 0.98
CA PRO A 188 9.09 -11.85 0.87
C PRO A 188 9.44 -10.97 -0.34
N GLY A 189 10.18 -9.88 -0.09
CA GLY A 189 10.50 -8.86 -1.10
C GLY A 189 9.39 -7.82 -1.32
N GLU A 190 8.22 -7.97 -0.70
CA GLU A 190 7.14 -6.99 -0.82
C GLU A 190 7.34 -5.81 0.13
N ILE A 191 7.19 -4.59 -0.38
CA ILE A 191 7.19 -3.34 0.39
C ILE A 191 5.97 -2.49 0.05
N LEU A 192 5.51 -1.70 1.03
CA LEU A 192 4.48 -0.69 0.89
C LEU A 192 5.06 0.70 1.18
N GLY A 193 4.36 1.75 0.78
CA GLY A 193 4.78 3.12 1.06
C GLY A 193 4.83 3.47 2.55
N CYS A 194 4.12 2.71 3.39
CA CYS A 194 4.07 2.87 4.83
C CYS A 194 4.69 1.68 5.60
N THR A 195 5.23 0.68 4.91
CA THR A 195 5.75 -0.53 5.55
C THR A 195 6.92 -1.05 4.75
N SER A 196 8.12 -0.94 5.31
CA SER A 196 9.34 -1.42 4.68
C SER A 196 10.26 -2.06 5.72
N PRO A 197 11.02 -3.10 5.35
CA PRO A 197 11.93 -3.76 6.28
C PRO A 197 13.11 -2.86 6.63
N GLN A 198 13.61 -3.00 7.86
CA GLN A 198 14.92 -2.51 8.26
C GLN A 198 15.97 -3.54 7.82
N LEU A 199 16.88 -3.12 6.96
CA LEU A 199 17.89 -3.99 6.37
C LEU A 199 19.11 -4.14 7.27
N GLY A 200 19.50 -3.09 8.01
CA GLY A 200 20.74 -3.10 8.79
C GLY A 200 21.94 -3.53 7.93
N ASP A 201 22.81 -4.39 8.46
CA ASP A 201 23.98 -4.92 7.75
C ASP A 201 23.66 -6.17 6.89
N SER A 202 22.37 -6.47 6.65
CA SER A 202 21.97 -7.65 5.88
C SER A 202 22.21 -7.50 4.38
N CYS A 203 22.25 -6.29 3.85
CA CYS A 203 22.35 -6.01 2.41
C CYS A 203 23.39 -4.91 2.16
N ASP A 204 24.26 -5.09 1.15
CA ASP A 204 25.18 -4.05 0.69
C ASP A 204 24.45 -3.00 -0.15
N VAL A 205 23.49 -3.48 -0.95
CA VAL A 205 22.65 -2.69 -1.85
C VAL A 205 21.23 -3.23 -1.84
N VAL A 206 20.28 -2.38 -2.21
CA VAL A 206 18.90 -2.78 -2.49
C VAL A 206 18.52 -2.41 -3.91
N VAL A 207 17.85 -3.32 -4.60
CA VAL A 207 17.31 -3.13 -5.95
C VAL A 207 15.80 -3.27 -5.87
N TYR A 208 15.11 -2.18 -6.19
CA TYR A 208 13.66 -2.14 -6.32
C TYR A 208 13.25 -2.42 -7.77
N LEU A 209 12.39 -3.41 -7.95
CA LEU A 209 11.72 -3.67 -9.22
C LEU A 209 10.38 -2.93 -9.23
N GLY A 210 10.17 -2.04 -10.20
CA GLY A 210 8.90 -1.33 -10.37
C GLY A 210 9.11 0.08 -10.87
N ASP A 211 8.01 0.73 -11.22
CA ASP A 211 7.98 2.15 -11.55
C ASP A 211 7.67 3.00 -10.31
N GLY A 212 7.80 4.32 -10.47
CA GLY A 212 7.62 5.30 -9.41
C GLY A 212 8.66 5.19 -8.30
N ARG A 213 8.76 6.25 -7.48
CA ARG A 213 9.74 6.30 -6.38
C ARG A 213 9.10 6.10 -5.01
N PHE A 214 7.77 6.23 -4.89
CA PHE A 214 7.04 6.22 -3.62
C PHE A 214 7.38 5.03 -2.70
N HIS A 215 7.33 3.80 -3.22
CA HIS A 215 7.62 2.59 -2.44
C HIS A 215 9.11 2.48 -2.08
N LEU A 216 10.00 2.74 -3.04
CA LEU A 216 11.44 2.73 -2.82
C LEU A 216 11.87 3.79 -1.80
N GLU A 217 11.25 4.97 -1.83
CA GLU A 217 11.51 6.04 -0.86
C GLU A 217 11.15 5.63 0.56
N SER A 218 10.06 4.88 0.77
CA SER A 218 9.77 4.29 2.08
C SER A 218 10.95 3.47 2.59
N LEU A 219 11.53 2.60 1.74
CA LEU A 219 12.68 1.81 2.11
C LEU A 219 13.93 2.67 2.37
N MET A 220 14.21 3.66 1.52
CA MET A 220 15.37 4.56 1.67
C MET A 220 15.27 5.40 2.95
N ILE A 221 14.06 5.81 3.33
CA ILE A 221 13.79 6.53 4.58
C ILE A 221 14.14 5.67 5.79
N HIS A 222 13.78 4.38 5.78
CA HIS A 222 14.12 3.44 6.85
C HIS A 222 15.60 3.03 6.86
N ASN A 223 16.27 3.12 5.72
CA ASN A 223 17.62 2.59 5.51
C ASN A 223 18.52 3.62 4.82
N PRO A 224 18.75 4.80 5.42
CA PRO A 224 19.42 5.92 4.75
C PRO A 224 20.88 5.65 4.38
N SER A 225 21.51 4.63 4.97
CA SER A 225 22.88 4.21 4.66
C SER A 225 22.99 3.19 3.53
N VAL A 226 21.89 2.52 3.15
CA VAL A 226 21.91 1.46 2.13
C VAL A 226 21.79 2.08 0.74
N LYS A 227 22.65 1.64 -0.20
CA LYS A 227 22.60 2.12 -1.58
C LYS A 227 21.37 1.53 -2.27
N ALA A 228 20.51 2.40 -2.78
CA ALA A 228 19.29 2.02 -3.48
C ALA A 228 19.42 2.15 -5.00
N TYR A 229 18.86 1.18 -5.71
CA TYR A 229 18.74 1.15 -7.16
C TYR A 229 17.30 0.83 -7.54
N GLN A 230 16.87 1.32 -8.70
CA GLN A 230 15.57 1.04 -9.28
C GLN A 230 15.74 0.42 -10.65
N TYR A 231 14.98 -0.63 -10.92
CA TYR A 231 14.74 -1.14 -12.25
C TYR A 231 13.28 -0.93 -12.62
N ASP A 232 13.03 -0.04 -13.58
CA ASP A 232 11.71 0.17 -14.14
C ASP A 232 11.48 -0.83 -15.29
N PRO A 233 10.54 -1.79 -15.16
CA PRO A 233 10.31 -2.82 -16.17
C PRO A 233 9.67 -2.29 -17.46
N TYR A 234 9.04 -1.11 -17.43
CA TYR A 234 8.39 -0.49 -18.58
C TYR A 234 9.40 0.28 -19.43
N SER A 235 10.18 1.17 -18.80
CA SER A 235 11.22 1.93 -19.50
C SER A 235 12.53 1.17 -19.68
N ARG A 236 12.67 0.02 -19.00
CA ARG A 236 13.87 -0.83 -18.95
C ARG A 236 15.12 -0.08 -18.48
N LYS A 237 14.93 0.91 -17.62
CA LYS A 237 16.03 1.70 -17.04
C LYS A 237 16.44 1.12 -15.70
N PHE A 238 17.75 1.00 -15.50
CA PHE A 238 18.37 0.68 -14.21
C PHE A 238 19.08 1.93 -13.69
N THR A 239 18.59 2.50 -12.59
CA THR A 239 19.07 3.78 -12.05
C THR A 239 19.51 3.62 -10.61
N ARG A 240 20.45 4.47 -10.18
CA ARG A 240 20.80 4.64 -8.77
C ARG A 240 19.93 5.74 -8.18
N GLU A 241 19.23 5.42 -7.12
CA GLU A 241 18.26 6.32 -6.49
C GLU A 241 18.83 6.94 -5.21
N HIS A 242 18.44 8.19 -4.96
CA HIS A 242 18.88 8.96 -3.82
C HIS A 242 17.68 9.63 -3.14
N TYR A 243 17.69 9.63 -1.82
CA TYR A 243 16.72 10.35 -1.00
C TYR A 243 17.45 11.31 -0.07
N ASP A 244 17.04 12.57 -0.07
CA ASP A 244 17.64 13.57 0.82
C ASP A 244 17.04 13.47 2.22
N PHE A 245 17.59 12.52 2.99
CA PHE A 245 17.19 12.28 4.37
C PHE A 245 17.42 13.52 5.25
N ASN A 246 18.44 14.33 4.96
CA ASN A 246 18.72 15.54 5.75
C ASN A 246 17.65 16.61 5.54
N VAL A 247 17.17 16.77 4.30
CA VAL A 247 16.05 17.66 3.99
C VAL A 247 14.77 17.15 4.65
N LEU A 248 14.48 15.85 4.57
CA LEU A 248 13.34 15.26 5.27
C LEU A 248 13.38 15.61 6.77
N MET A 249 14.49 15.30 7.45
CA MET A 249 14.63 15.52 8.89
C MET A 249 14.53 17.01 9.26
N ARG A 250 15.10 17.90 8.44
CA ARG A 250 14.98 19.35 8.63
C ARG A 250 13.53 19.81 8.54
N ASN A 251 12.80 19.35 7.54
CA ASN A 251 11.41 19.71 7.32
C ASN A 251 10.52 19.19 8.46
N ARG A 252 10.69 17.93 8.86
CA ARG A 252 9.92 17.34 9.97
C ARG A 252 10.21 18.02 11.30
N LYS A 253 11.48 18.31 11.60
CA LYS A 253 11.85 19.08 12.80
C LYS A 253 11.26 20.50 12.78
N GLY A 254 11.31 21.18 11.64
CA GLY A 254 10.70 22.51 11.48
C GLY A 254 9.20 22.51 11.77
N ALA A 255 8.47 21.50 11.28
CA ALA A 255 7.04 21.34 11.55
C ALA A 255 6.77 21.16 13.07
N VAL A 256 7.57 20.36 13.76
CA VAL A 256 7.49 20.17 15.21
C VAL A 256 7.81 21.46 15.98
N ASP A 257 8.86 22.18 15.57
CA ASP A 257 9.26 23.43 16.22
C ASP A 257 8.19 24.54 16.09
N ILE A 258 7.44 24.56 14.99
CA ILE A 258 6.26 25.42 14.84
C ILE A 258 5.14 24.94 15.76
N ALA A 259 4.82 23.64 15.77
CA ALA A 259 3.75 23.06 16.55
C ALA A 259 3.88 23.28 18.06
N ARG A 260 5.11 23.35 18.59
CA ARG A 260 5.39 23.71 19.99
C ARG A 260 4.77 25.05 20.41
N LYS A 261 4.64 25.98 19.46
CA LYS A 261 4.12 27.34 19.68
C LYS A 261 2.60 27.43 19.43
N CYS A 262 1.99 26.40 18.86
CA CYS A 262 0.58 26.37 18.52
C CYS A 262 -0.32 26.19 19.75
N THR A 263 -1.55 26.70 19.67
CA THR A 263 -2.53 26.67 20.76
C THR A 263 -3.78 25.86 20.42
N THR A 264 -4.16 25.85 19.14
CA THR A 264 -5.33 25.17 18.62
C THR A 264 -4.92 24.12 17.60
N PHE A 265 -5.32 22.88 17.81
CA PHE A 265 -4.94 21.74 16.98
C PHE A 265 -6.15 21.17 16.23
N GLY A 266 -5.93 20.68 15.02
CA GLY A 266 -6.90 19.87 14.30
C GLY A 266 -6.43 18.42 14.29
N ILE A 267 -7.21 17.50 14.85
CA ILE A 267 -6.95 16.07 14.77
C ILE A 267 -7.75 15.51 13.59
N ILE A 268 -7.05 15.03 12.57
CA ILE A 268 -7.64 14.36 11.43
C ILE A 268 -7.77 12.88 11.73
N GLN A 269 -9.00 12.39 11.73
CA GLN A 269 -9.30 10.98 11.71
C GLN A 269 -9.52 10.53 10.26
N GLY A 270 -8.63 9.70 9.75
CA GLY A 270 -8.78 9.08 8.44
C GLY A 270 -10.04 8.21 8.38
N THR A 271 -10.78 8.28 7.27
CA THR A 271 -11.96 7.45 7.02
C THR A 271 -11.90 6.73 5.66
N LEU A 272 -10.77 6.80 4.95
CA LEU A 272 -10.59 6.09 3.68
C LEU A 272 -10.29 4.62 3.94
N GLY A 273 -11.21 3.74 3.54
CA GLY A 273 -11.16 2.31 3.80
C GLY A 273 -10.95 2.00 5.28
N ARG A 274 -9.82 1.37 5.61
CA ARG A 274 -9.42 1.00 6.98
C ARG A 274 -8.26 1.84 7.50
N GLN A 275 -8.01 3.02 6.93
CA GLN A 275 -7.04 3.95 7.47
C GLN A 275 -7.56 4.63 8.74
N GLY A 276 -6.63 4.97 9.63
CA GLY A 276 -6.91 5.65 10.89
C GLY A 276 -7.16 4.69 12.05
N ASN A 277 -7.19 5.23 13.26
CA ASN A 277 -7.37 4.44 14.47
C ASN A 277 -8.00 5.29 15.57
N ILE A 278 -9.22 4.93 15.97
CA ILE A 278 -9.98 5.73 16.95
C ILE A 278 -9.28 5.83 18.31
N LYS A 279 -8.61 4.76 18.75
CA LYS A 279 -7.89 4.75 20.03
C LYS A 279 -6.72 5.71 20.02
N ILE A 280 -6.04 5.83 18.87
CA ILE A 280 -4.94 6.78 18.70
C ILE A 280 -5.49 8.20 18.67
N VAL A 281 -6.63 8.44 17.99
CA VAL A 281 -7.29 9.75 18.03
C VAL A 281 -7.65 10.14 19.47
N GLU A 282 -8.33 9.27 20.21
CA GLU A 282 -8.70 9.49 21.62
C GLU A 282 -7.46 9.72 22.51
N GLU A 283 -6.37 9.01 22.25
CA GLU A 283 -5.09 9.23 22.94
C GLU A 283 -4.54 10.64 22.69
N LEU A 284 -4.56 11.11 21.44
CA LEU A 284 -4.10 12.44 21.09
C LEU A 284 -4.98 13.54 21.71
N GLU A 285 -6.31 13.34 21.72
CA GLU A 285 -7.26 14.23 22.39
C GLU A 285 -6.89 14.39 23.88
N ARG A 286 -6.68 13.27 24.60
CA ARG A 286 -6.27 13.30 26.02
C ARG A 286 -4.93 14.01 26.25
N ARG A 287 -3.95 13.83 25.36
CA ARG A 287 -2.63 14.50 25.47
C ARG A 287 -2.74 16.01 25.30
N LEU A 288 -3.52 16.46 24.32
CA LEU A 288 -3.78 17.88 24.09
C LEU A 288 -4.53 18.51 25.27
N GLU A 289 -5.55 17.82 25.79
CA GLU A 289 -6.27 18.20 27.01
C GLU A 289 -5.33 18.37 28.22
N ALA A 290 -4.47 17.37 28.48
CA ALA A 290 -3.51 17.41 29.58
C ALA A 290 -2.52 18.59 29.49
N LYS A 291 -2.28 19.09 28.27
CA LYS A 291 -1.41 20.25 28.00
C LYS A 291 -2.20 21.56 27.83
N ASN A 292 -3.50 21.57 28.16
CA ASN A 292 -4.41 22.70 28.03
C ASN A 292 -4.44 23.30 26.61
N LYS A 293 -4.32 22.45 25.58
CA LYS A 293 -4.45 22.86 24.18
C LYS A 293 -5.90 22.70 23.72
N LYS A 294 -6.37 23.63 22.88
CA LYS A 294 -7.68 23.50 22.21
C LYS A 294 -7.55 22.56 21.04
N PHE A 295 -8.59 21.79 20.73
CA PHE A 295 -8.58 20.98 19.52
C PHE A 295 -9.97 20.75 18.91
N PHE A 296 -9.96 20.39 17.63
CA PHE A 296 -11.11 19.92 16.88
C PHE A 296 -10.81 18.56 16.26
N ARG A 297 -11.77 17.64 16.30
CA ARG A 297 -11.69 16.38 15.56
C ARG A 297 -12.40 16.54 14.21
N VAL A 298 -11.72 16.16 13.13
CA VAL A 298 -12.23 16.26 11.75
C VAL A 298 -12.07 14.91 11.06
N LEU A 299 -13.17 14.36 10.56
CA LEU A 299 -13.16 13.11 9.80
C LEU A 299 -12.95 13.41 8.32
N LEU A 300 -11.96 12.77 7.69
CA LEU A 300 -11.65 12.95 6.28
C LEU A 300 -11.26 11.63 5.62
N SER A 301 -11.86 11.35 4.46
CA SER A 301 -11.39 10.28 3.57
C SER A 301 -10.08 10.70 2.91
N GLU A 302 -10.09 11.87 2.28
CA GLU A 302 -8.92 12.44 1.61
C GLU A 302 -8.49 13.76 2.28
N ILE A 303 -7.17 13.91 2.41
CA ILE A 303 -6.53 15.04 3.07
C ILE A 303 -5.84 15.90 2.02
N PHE A 304 -6.40 17.07 1.74
CA PHE A 304 -5.88 18.00 0.74
C PHE A 304 -5.48 19.35 1.37
N PRO A 305 -4.38 19.98 0.93
CA PRO A 305 -3.95 21.30 1.42
C PRO A 305 -5.07 22.35 1.39
N ASP A 306 -5.75 22.50 0.26
CA ASP A 306 -6.81 23.50 0.08
C ASP A 306 -8.02 23.28 0.99
N LYS A 307 -8.29 22.03 1.36
CA LYS A 307 -9.38 21.70 2.27
C LYS A 307 -9.01 22.09 3.71
N LEU A 308 -7.79 21.76 4.13
CA LEU A 308 -7.30 22.12 5.47
C LEU A 308 -7.07 23.63 5.63
N ALA A 309 -6.71 24.33 4.54
CA ALA A 309 -6.54 25.78 4.52
C ALA A 309 -7.81 26.55 4.91
N LYS A 310 -9.00 25.97 4.71
CA LYS A 310 -10.30 26.57 5.04
C LYS A 310 -10.58 26.66 6.55
N PHE A 311 -9.82 25.97 7.40
CA PHE A 311 -9.97 26.03 8.86
C PHE A 311 -8.98 27.06 9.41
N GLU A 312 -9.41 28.31 9.46
CA GLU A 312 -8.54 29.43 9.85
C GLU A 312 -8.11 29.35 11.32
N GLU A 313 -8.96 28.80 12.19
CA GLU A 313 -8.77 28.70 13.64
C GLU A 313 -7.80 27.59 14.08
N VAL A 314 -7.50 26.63 13.22
CA VAL A 314 -6.58 25.52 13.53
C VAL A 314 -5.14 25.98 13.29
N ASP A 315 -4.25 25.97 14.28
CA ASP A 315 -2.85 26.40 14.11
C ASP A 315 -1.97 25.28 13.52
N CYS A 316 -2.27 24.03 13.86
CA CYS A 316 -1.48 22.85 13.50
C CYS A 316 -2.38 21.62 13.35
N TRP A 317 -2.09 20.79 12.36
CA TRP A 317 -2.80 19.55 12.09
C TRP A 317 -2.00 18.34 12.57
N VAL A 318 -2.71 17.35 13.10
CA VAL A 318 -2.17 16.03 13.41
C VAL A 318 -3.05 14.99 12.73
N GLN A 319 -2.44 14.09 11.95
CA GLN A 319 -3.18 13.12 11.16
C GLN A 319 -3.03 11.70 11.68
N VAL A 320 -4.17 11.04 11.87
CA VAL A 320 -4.28 9.60 12.12
C VAL A 320 -4.90 8.97 10.88
N ALA A 321 -4.11 8.87 9.81
CA ALA A 321 -4.47 8.31 8.51
C ALA A 321 -3.23 7.68 7.84
N CYS A 322 -2.97 7.96 6.55
CA CYS A 322 -1.77 7.50 5.87
C CYS A 322 -0.51 8.25 6.34
N PRO A 323 0.50 7.59 6.94
CA PRO A 323 1.68 8.25 7.51
C PRO A 323 2.52 9.01 6.48
N ARG A 324 2.44 8.66 5.19
CA ARG A 324 3.18 9.32 4.12
C ARG A 324 2.71 10.74 3.80
N LEU A 325 1.47 11.11 4.15
CA LEU A 325 0.94 12.45 3.88
C LEU A 325 1.74 13.56 4.57
N SER A 326 2.10 13.36 5.84
CA SER A 326 2.95 14.30 6.57
C SER A 326 4.41 14.30 6.08
N ILE A 327 4.90 13.16 5.60
CA ILE A 327 6.31 13.00 5.19
C ILE A 327 6.54 13.61 3.81
N ASP A 328 5.76 13.18 2.82
CA ASP A 328 5.97 13.52 1.43
C ASP A 328 5.36 14.88 1.07
N TRP A 329 4.19 15.20 1.64
CA TRP A 329 3.38 16.37 1.24
C TRP A 329 3.33 17.43 2.33
N GLY A 330 3.98 17.19 3.48
CA GLY A 330 3.87 18.06 4.67
C GLY A 330 4.27 19.52 4.42
N VAL A 331 5.13 19.78 3.45
CA VAL A 331 5.56 21.15 3.06
C VAL A 331 4.56 21.88 2.17
N GLU A 332 3.66 21.16 1.51
CA GLU A 332 2.59 21.73 0.67
C GLU A 332 1.41 22.23 1.50
N PHE A 333 1.32 21.80 2.77
CA PHE A 333 0.29 22.29 3.67
C PHE A 333 0.66 23.67 4.23
N PRO A 334 -0.26 24.65 4.22
CA PRO A 334 0.01 25.99 4.73
C PRO A 334 0.25 26.03 6.24
N LYS A 335 -0.20 24.99 6.95
CA LYS A 335 -0.04 24.82 8.40
C LYS A 335 0.62 23.45 8.65
N PRO A 336 1.44 23.29 9.71
CA PRO A 336 2.17 22.05 9.93
C PRO A 336 1.23 20.84 10.02
N LEU A 337 1.52 19.80 9.25
CA LEU A 337 0.86 18.50 9.30
C LEU A 337 1.78 17.48 9.96
N LEU A 338 1.39 16.99 11.14
CA LEU A 338 2.17 16.09 11.97
C LEU A 338 1.63 14.65 11.97
N SER A 339 2.52 13.70 12.20
CA SER A 339 2.19 12.37 12.68
C SER A 339 1.87 12.37 14.19
N PRO A 340 1.25 11.29 14.72
CA PRO A 340 1.01 11.16 16.17
C PRO A 340 2.30 11.23 16.99
N PHE A 341 3.39 10.61 16.51
CA PHE A 341 4.69 10.64 17.18
C PHE A 341 5.24 12.07 17.29
N GLU A 342 5.16 12.85 16.21
CA GLU A 342 5.65 14.22 16.19
C GLU A 342 4.85 15.15 17.09
N LEU A 343 3.54 14.92 17.25
CA LEU A 343 2.75 15.61 18.25
C LEU A 343 3.28 15.31 19.66
N ALA A 344 3.53 14.04 20.00
CA ALA A 344 4.07 13.67 21.31
C ALA A 344 5.42 14.34 21.60
N VAL A 345 6.28 14.49 20.59
CA VAL A 345 7.53 15.26 20.68
C VAL A 345 7.25 16.75 20.90
N ALA A 346 6.32 17.34 20.15
CA ALA A 346 5.94 18.75 20.27
C ALA A 346 5.35 19.10 21.65
N LEU A 347 4.73 18.12 22.32
CA LEU A 347 4.17 18.25 23.68
C LEU A 347 5.20 17.96 24.79
N ASP A 348 6.48 17.73 24.46
CA ASP A 348 7.56 17.38 25.40
C ASP A 348 7.32 16.09 26.20
N GLU A 349 6.58 15.14 25.61
CA GLU A 349 6.31 13.84 26.24
C GLU A 349 7.36 12.78 25.87
N VAL A 350 8.07 13.01 24.76
CA VAL A 350 9.17 12.18 24.28
C VAL A 350 10.40 13.08 24.12
N GLY A 351 11.54 12.63 24.66
CA GLY A 351 12.79 13.39 24.59
C GLY A 351 13.20 13.68 23.14
N SER A 352 13.62 14.91 22.87
CA SER A 352 14.03 15.35 21.52
C SER A 352 15.22 14.56 20.94
N SER A 353 15.97 13.83 21.79
CA SER A 353 17.04 12.92 21.37
C SER A 353 16.56 11.68 20.62
N ILE A 354 15.27 11.33 20.72
CA ILE A 354 14.65 10.18 20.04
C ILE A 354 14.22 10.54 18.61
N PHE A 355 14.30 11.81 18.21
CA PHE A 355 13.93 12.25 16.85
C PHE A 355 14.81 11.64 15.75
N GLY A 356 16.04 11.22 16.07
CA GLY A 356 16.90 10.47 15.14
C GLY A 356 16.56 8.98 15.02
N LEU A 357 15.67 8.47 15.88
CA LEU A 357 15.21 7.09 15.97
C LEU A 357 13.72 6.98 15.61
N MET A 358 13.16 7.97 14.89
CA MET A 358 11.72 8.02 14.60
C MET A 358 11.23 6.63 14.16
N PRO A 359 10.27 6.02 14.86
CA PRO A 359 9.42 5.02 14.25
C PRO A 359 8.54 5.80 13.26
N LEU A 360 9.10 6.06 12.07
CA LEU A 360 8.44 6.86 11.02
C LEU A 360 7.12 6.24 10.57
N PHE A 361 6.90 4.96 10.93
CA PHE A 361 5.77 4.14 10.50
C PHE A 361 5.39 3.14 11.59
N ASP A 362 4.96 3.60 12.77
CA ASP A 362 4.11 2.73 13.58
C ASP A 362 2.81 2.52 12.80
N SER A 363 2.57 1.29 12.35
CA SER A 363 1.44 0.95 11.47
C SER A 363 0.12 1.34 12.14
N LEU A 364 -0.48 2.44 11.69
CA LEU A 364 -1.79 2.93 12.15
C LEU A 364 -2.97 2.08 11.64
N ILE A 365 -2.68 0.98 10.94
CA ILE A 365 -3.67 0.10 10.30
C ILE A 365 -3.94 -1.06 11.26
N VAL A 366 -5.07 -0.99 11.97
CA VAL A 366 -5.75 -2.13 12.62
C VAL A 366 -7.25 -1.90 12.56
#